data_AF-A0AAV0EDE0-F1
#
_entry.id   AF-A0AAV0EDE0-F1
#
_cell.length_a   1.000
_cell.length_b   1.000
_cell.length_c   1.000
_cell.angle_alpha   90.00
_cell.angle_beta   90.00
_cell.angle_gamma   90.00
#
_symmetry.space_group_name_H-M   'P 1'
#
loop_
_entity.id
_entity.type
_entity.pdbx_description
1 polymer ?
#
loop_
_entity_poly.entity_id
_entity_poly.type
_entity_poly.pdbx_seq_one_letter_code
_entity_poly.pdbx_strand_id
1 'polypeptide(L)'
;MEAVVIDGSESQVVVGDAHSLHQKMSSIRCAGPSKLQVIADFDATLTKYWVDGQRGMSSHGLLQQENPEYNSKRQKLHEYYHPLEFNPLIPLDEKAKLMEEWWGKTHGLLIEGGLTHDAIKESVANANIALRDGVAELFELLEERNVPVLIFSAGLADIIEEVLRQKFCRSYKNVRIVSNRMVFDENGDLLCFKGRPFMFLTRMSMHLTWLPHLANLLKTRKWLMMNLL
;
A
#
# COMPACT_ATOMS: atom_id res chain seq x y z
N MET A 1 -14.23 24.58 8.73
CA MET A 1 -12.92 23.91 8.80
C MET A 1 -12.26 24.40 10.07
N GLU A 2 -12.03 23.51 11.04
CA GLU A 2 -11.29 23.84 12.25
C GLU A 2 -9.88 23.28 12.13
N ALA A 3 -8.88 24.13 12.34
CA ALA A 3 -7.49 23.70 12.41
C ALA A 3 -7.27 23.01 13.76
N VAL A 4 -6.94 21.72 13.74
CA VAL A 4 -6.55 20.99 14.95
C VAL A 4 -5.04 21.01 15.04
N VAL A 5 -4.50 21.72 16.03
CA VAL A 5 -3.06 21.76 16.30
C VAL A 5 -2.68 20.48 17.03
N ILE A 6 -1.85 19.64 16.39
CA ILE A 6 -1.22 18.49 17.03
C ILE A 6 0.29 18.77 17.05
N ASP A 7 0.84 18.90 18.26
CA ASP A 7 2.28 18.88 18.56
C ASP A 7 3.15 20.05 18.04
N GLY A 8 2.58 21.26 17.90
CA GLY A 8 3.38 22.49 17.68
C GLY A 8 4.15 22.57 16.35
N SER A 9 4.00 21.58 15.45
CA SER A 9 4.43 21.66 14.07
C SER A 9 3.30 22.21 13.19
N GLU A 10 3.63 22.97 12.14
CA GLU A 10 2.69 23.47 11.12
C GLU A 10 2.12 22.33 10.24
N SER A 11 1.59 21.29 10.87
CA SER A 11 0.81 20.27 10.19
C SER A 11 -0.58 20.85 9.93
N GLN A 12 -0.90 21.21 8.68
CA GLN A 12 -2.28 21.57 8.30
C GLN A 12 -3.18 20.33 8.36
N VAL A 13 -3.68 20.01 9.55
CA VAL A 13 -4.70 18.97 9.72
C VAL A 13 -6.05 19.56 9.31
N VAL A 14 -6.63 19.06 8.22
CA VAL A 14 -7.97 19.44 7.77
C VAL A 14 -8.98 18.43 8.28
N VAL A 15 -9.91 18.89 9.12
CA VAL A 15 -11.00 18.05 9.64
C VAL A 15 -12.33 18.48 9.01
N GLY A 16 -12.97 17.55 8.29
CA GLY A 16 -14.27 17.78 7.66
C GLY A 16 -15.42 17.89 8.68
N ASP A 17 -15.41 17.03 9.70
CA ASP A 17 -16.40 17.02 10.78
C ASP A 17 -15.70 16.74 12.13
N ALA A 18 -15.50 17.81 12.91
CA ALA A 18 -14.83 17.75 14.21
C ALA A 18 -15.65 16.96 15.25
N HIS A 19 -16.98 17.02 15.20
CA HIS A 19 -17.83 16.30 16.13
C HIS A 19 -17.74 14.79 15.89
N SER A 20 -17.85 14.36 14.63
CA SER A 20 -17.67 12.95 14.24
C SER A 20 -16.27 12.44 14.61
N LEU A 21 -15.23 13.25 14.42
CA LEU A 21 -13.86 12.90 14.83
C LEU A 21 -13.78 12.65 16.34
N HIS A 22 -14.25 13.59 17.17
CA HIS A 22 -14.23 13.45 18.63
C HIS A 22 -15.05 12.25 19.12
N GLN A 23 -16.20 11.99 18.51
CA GLN A 23 -16.98 10.80 18.81
C GLN A 23 -16.20 9.52 18.50
N LYS A 24 -15.56 9.42 17.32
CA LYS A 24 -14.73 8.27 16.93
C LYS A 24 -13.55 8.08 17.89
N MET A 25 -12.83 9.14 18.23
CA MET A 25 -11.71 9.09 19.17
C MET A 25 -12.17 8.60 20.56
N SER A 26 -13.26 9.16 21.10
CA SER A 26 -13.81 8.74 22.39
C SER A 26 -14.24 7.27 22.36
N SER A 27 -14.89 6.87 21.27
CA SER A 27 -15.35 5.51 21.02
C SER A 27 -14.19 4.50 20.95
N ILE A 28 -13.05 4.87 20.35
CA ILE A 28 -11.82 4.05 20.32
C ILE A 28 -11.22 3.95 21.73
N ARG A 29 -11.08 5.08 22.43
CA ARG A 29 -10.52 5.12 23.80
C ARG A 29 -11.31 4.25 24.77
N CYS A 30 -12.64 4.36 24.78
CA CYS A 30 -13.52 3.57 25.64
C CYS A 30 -13.48 2.06 25.34
N ALA A 31 -13.27 1.68 24.07
CA ALA A 31 -13.24 0.26 23.68
C ALA A 31 -11.92 -0.44 24.05
N GLY A 32 -10.82 0.31 24.13
CA GLY A 32 -9.50 -0.20 24.48
C GLY A 32 -8.81 -1.00 23.37
N PRO A 33 -7.53 -1.39 23.59
CA PRO A 33 -6.68 -2.00 22.55
C PRO A 33 -7.17 -3.38 22.09
N SER A 34 -7.81 -4.15 22.97
CA SER A 34 -8.38 -5.47 22.62
C SER A 34 -9.48 -5.40 21.55
N LYS A 35 -10.07 -4.21 21.37
CA LYS A 35 -11.10 -3.91 20.38
C LYS A 35 -10.60 -2.99 19.26
N LEU A 36 -9.29 -2.72 19.16
CA LEU A 36 -8.71 -1.92 18.09
C LEU A 36 -8.00 -2.81 17.07
N GLN A 37 -8.05 -2.40 15.80
CA GLN A 37 -7.10 -2.80 14.76
C GLN A 37 -6.84 -1.66 13.79
N VAL A 38 -5.70 -1.71 13.13
CA VAL A 38 -5.25 -0.71 12.15
C VAL A 38 -5.25 -1.33 10.76
N ILE A 39 -5.85 -0.64 9.79
CA ILE A 39 -5.74 -0.97 8.38
C ILE A 39 -5.06 0.22 7.69
N ALA A 40 -3.94 -0.01 7.04
CA ALA A 40 -3.18 1.03 6.37
C ALA A 40 -2.89 0.64 4.92
N ASP A 41 -2.98 1.60 4.02
CA ASP A 41 -2.32 1.51 2.73
C ASP A 41 -0.80 1.59 2.90
N PHE A 42 -0.03 1.23 1.88
CA PHE A 42 1.43 1.29 1.91
C PHE A 42 1.96 2.49 1.14
N ASP A 43 1.79 2.49 -0.18
CA ASP A 43 2.36 3.49 -1.08
C ASP A 43 1.81 4.88 -0.77
N ALA A 44 2.72 5.83 -0.58
CA ALA A 44 2.45 7.18 -0.12
C ALA A 44 1.72 7.28 1.23
N THR A 45 1.38 6.18 1.92
CA THR A 45 0.68 6.19 3.21
C THR A 45 1.59 5.82 4.37
N LEU A 46 2.23 4.65 4.32
CA LEU A 46 3.31 4.31 5.24
C LEU A 46 4.64 4.83 4.68
N THR A 47 4.77 4.93 3.36
CA THR A 47 5.91 5.56 2.70
C THR A 47 5.70 7.07 2.49
N LYS A 48 6.79 7.84 2.49
CA LYS A 48 6.74 9.29 2.26
C LYS A 48 6.35 9.58 0.81
N TYR A 49 5.53 10.62 0.62
CA TYR A 49 5.12 11.09 -0.71
C TYR A 49 6.27 11.79 -1.44
N TRP A 50 7.13 12.49 -0.69
CA TRP A 50 8.35 13.16 -1.14
C TRP A 50 9.55 12.67 -0.32
N VAL A 51 10.66 12.38 -1.00
CA VAL A 51 11.94 11.99 -0.40
C VAL A 51 13.04 12.79 -1.09
N ASP A 52 13.82 13.54 -0.31
CA ASP A 52 14.93 14.39 -0.80
C ASP A 52 14.55 15.34 -1.94
N GLY A 53 13.37 15.96 -1.85
CA GLY A 53 12.85 16.90 -2.86
C GLY A 53 12.31 16.24 -4.13
N GLN A 54 12.31 14.91 -4.21
CA GLN A 54 11.78 14.14 -5.34
C GLN A 54 10.59 13.28 -4.94
N ARG A 55 9.79 12.87 -5.92
CA ARG A 55 8.64 11.99 -5.70
C ARG A 55 9.13 10.66 -5.14
N GLY A 56 8.60 10.25 -3.98
CA GLY A 56 8.88 8.92 -3.44
C GLY A 56 8.37 7.83 -4.37
N MET A 57 9.15 6.76 -4.54
CA MET A 57 8.77 5.65 -5.42
C MET A 57 7.67 4.79 -4.79
N SER A 58 6.73 4.31 -5.61
CA SER A 58 5.78 3.27 -5.22
C SER A 58 6.42 1.88 -5.27
N SER A 59 5.79 0.87 -4.68
CA SER A 59 6.26 -0.52 -4.75
C SER A 59 6.42 -1.03 -6.18
N HIS A 60 5.58 -0.57 -7.11
CA HIS A 60 5.72 -0.87 -8.54
C HIS A 60 6.82 -0.04 -9.19
N GLY A 61 6.90 1.25 -8.85
CA GLY A 61 7.82 2.19 -9.48
C GLY A 61 9.29 1.92 -9.17
N LEU A 62 9.59 1.34 -7.99
CA LEU A 62 10.96 1.12 -7.55
C LEU A 62 11.66 -0.06 -8.23
N LEU A 63 10.90 -0.98 -8.84
CA LEU A 63 11.49 -2.16 -9.46
C LEU A 63 12.34 -1.76 -10.65
N GLN A 64 13.59 -2.19 -10.69
CA GLN A 64 14.46 -2.06 -11.84
C GLN A 64 14.84 -3.46 -12.33
N GLN A 65 14.83 -3.64 -13.65
CA GLN A 65 15.30 -4.86 -14.31
C GLN A 65 16.38 -4.46 -15.31
N GLU A 66 17.39 -5.33 -15.46
CA GLU A 66 18.51 -5.10 -16.38
C GLU A 66 18.07 -5.06 -17.85
N ASN A 67 16.92 -5.65 -18.18
CA ASN A 67 16.39 -5.70 -19.53
C ASN A 67 15.95 -4.29 -20.04
N PRO A 68 16.64 -3.70 -21.04
CA PRO A 68 16.29 -2.37 -21.54
C PRO A 68 14.95 -2.31 -22.29
N GLU A 69 14.57 -3.41 -22.95
CA GLU A 69 13.30 -3.51 -23.67
C GLU A 69 12.12 -3.46 -22.70
N TYR A 70 12.27 -4.15 -21.57
CA TYR A 70 11.31 -4.11 -20.47
C TYR A 70 11.09 -2.68 -19.96
N ASN A 71 12.17 -1.94 -19.68
CA ASN A 71 12.07 -0.57 -19.16
C ASN A 71 11.33 0.35 -20.14
N SER A 72 11.60 0.20 -21.45
CA SER A 72 10.88 0.95 -22.49
C SER A 72 9.39 0.58 -22.57
N LYS A 73 9.05 -0.72 -22.51
CA LYS A 73 7.65 -1.19 -22.51
C LYS A 73 6.89 -0.70 -21.29
N ARG A 74 7.51 -0.75 -20.10
CA ARG A 74 6.94 -0.25 -18.85
C ARG A 74 6.65 1.25 -18.94
N GLN A 75 7.61 2.03 -19.43
CA GLN A 75 7.43 3.48 -19.59
C GLN A 75 6.25 3.81 -20.51
N LYS A 76 6.14 3.14 -21.67
CA LYS A 76 5.03 3.33 -22.61
C LYS A 76 3.67 2.97 -22.01
N LEU A 77 3.59 1.89 -21.23
CA LEU A 77 2.36 1.55 -20.50
C LEU A 77 1.99 2.65 -19.50
N HIS A 78 2.96 3.14 -18.73
CA HIS A 78 2.72 4.19 -17.76
C HIS A 78 2.22 5.48 -18.44
N GLU A 79 2.91 5.93 -19.51
CA GLU A 79 2.53 7.13 -20.26
C GLU A 79 1.11 7.06 -20.84
N TYR A 80 0.65 5.87 -21.21
CA TYR A 80 -0.71 5.66 -21.72
C TYR A 80 -1.77 5.62 -20.60
N TYR A 81 -1.57 4.80 -19.56
CA TYR A 81 -2.62 4.54 -18.56
C TYR A 81 -2.67 5.56 -17.42
N HIS A 82 -1.53 6.10 -16.98
CA HIS A 82 -1.47 7.02 -15.85
C HIS A 82 -2.37 8.26 -16.03
N PRO A 83 -2.42 8.92 -17.21
CA PRO A 83 -3.35 10.04 -17.43
C PRO A 83 -4.83 9.64 -17.35
N LEU A 84 -5.17 8.39 -17.69
CA LEU A 84 -6.54 7.88 -17.68
C LEU A 84 -7.06 7.65 -16.26
N GLU A 85 -6.19 7.27 -15.33
CA GLU A 85 -6.51 7.10 -13.91
C GLU A 85 -7.13 8.37 -13.32
N PHE A 86 -6.53 9.52 -13.62
CA PHE A 86 -6.94 10.83 -13.08
C PHE A 86 -7.94 11.58 -13.96
N ASN A 87 -8.32 11.02 -15.12
CA ASN A 87 -9.26 11.70 -16.02
C ASN A 87 -10.68 11.74 -15.40
N PRO A 88 -11.25 12.92 -15.11
CA PRO A 88 -12.57 13.05 -14.50
C PRO A 88 -13.72 12.75 -15.48
N LEU A 89 -13.44 12.70 -16.79
CA LEU A 89 -14.43 12.45 -17.84
C LEU A 89 -14.71 10.96 -18.06
N ILE A 90 -13.83 10.07 -17.57
CA ILE A 90 -14.00 8.63 -17.71
C ILE A 90 -14.89 8.12 -16.55
N PRO A 91 -16.04 7.47 -16.83
CA PRO A 91 -16.87 6.84 -15.82
C PRO A 91 -16.10 5.84 -14.96
N LEU A 92 -16.51 5.69 -13.69
CA LEU A 92 -15.78 4.85 -12.73
C LEU A 92 -15.71 3.37 -13.14
N ASP A 93 -16.75 2.84 -13.78
CA ASP A 93 -16.82 1.45 -14.24
C ASP A 93 -15.91 1.20 -15.45
N GLU A 94 -15.84 2.15 -16.38
CA GLU A 94 -14.91 2.11 -17.51
C GLU A 94 -13.46 2.27 -17.03
N LYS A 95 -13.22 3.24 -16.14
CA LYS A 95 -11.92 3.45 -15.52
C LYS A 95 -11.43 2.21 -14.78
N ALA A 96 -12.33 1.50 -14.08
CA ALA A 96 -11.98 0.25 -13.40
C ALA A 96 -11.47 -0.81 -14.39
N LYS A 97 -12.11 -0.97 -15.56
CA LYS A 97 -11.64 -1.90 -16.60
C LYS A 97 -10.28 -1.51 -17.16
N LEU A 98 -10.06 -0.21 -17.40
CA LEU A 98 -8.77 0.31 -17.89
C LEU A 98 -7.65 0.06 -16.89
N MET A 99 -7.90 0.28 -15.59
CA MET A 99 -6.91 0.03 -14.56
C MET A 99 -6.66 -1.49 -14.38
N GLU A 100 -7.69 -2.35 -14.56
CA GLU A 100 -7.52 -3.81 -14.49
C GLU A 100 -6.63 -4.30 -15.64
N GLU A 101 -6.85 -3.77 -16.84
CA GLU A 101 -6.00 -4.01 -18.00
C GLU A 101 -4.57 -3.51 -17.77
N TRP A 102 -4.40 -2.32 -17.21
CA TRP A 102 -3.08 -1.76 -16.90
C TRP A 102 -2.30 -2.64 -15.93
N TRP A 103 -2.92 -3.09 -14.84
CA TRP A 103 -2.28 -3.98 -13.86
C TRP A 103 -1.97 -5.35 -14.46
N GLY A 104 -2.89 -5.91 -15.25
CA GLY A 104 -2.64 -7.14 -15.99
C GLY A 104 -1.40 -7.04 -16.90
N LYS A 105 -1.30 -5.95 -17.69
CA LYS A 105 -0.16 -5.69 -18.57
C LYS A 105 1.14 -5.43 -17.80
N THR A 106 1.07 -4.67 -16.71
CA THR A 106 2.23 -4.36 -15.86
C THR A 106 2.79 -5.63 -15.22
N HIS A 107 1.93 -6.49 -14.67
CA HIS A 107 2.33 -7.79 -14.12
C HIS A 107 2.87 -8.73 -15.20
N GLY A 108 2.24 -8.76 -16.39
CA GLY A 108 2.73 -9.52 -17.53
C GLY A 108 4.14 -9.10 -17.96
N LEU A 109 4.41 -7.79 -18.01
CA LEU A 109 5.74 -7.29 -18.32
C LEU A 109 6.77 -7.71 -17.27
N LEU A 110 6.42 -7.74 -15.97
CA LEU A 110 7.36 -8.16 -14.91
C LEU A 110 7.81 -9.61 -15.12
N ILE A 111 6.88 -10.48 -15.53
CA ILE A 111 7.16 -11.88 -15.87
C ILE A 111 8.03 -11.96 -17.14
N GLU A 112 7.63 -11.27 -18.21
CA GLU A 112 8.37 -11.22 -19.48
C GLU A 112 9.80 -10.68 -19.30
N GLY A 113 9.98 -9.71 -18.41
CA GLY A 113 11.27 -9.11 -18.08
C GLY A 113 12.20 -10.01 -17.26
N GLY A 114 11.74 -11.18 -16.81
CA GLY A 114 12.54 -12.11 -16.00
C GLY A 114 12.86 -11.56 -14.61
N LEU A 115 11.86 -11.04 -13.89
CA LEU A 115 12.08 -10.50 -12.55
C LEU A 115 12.53 -11.61 -11.60
N THR A 116 13.62 -11.39 -10.88
CA THR A 116 14.12 -12.33 -9.86
C THR A 116 13.94 -11.78 -8.45
N HIS A 117 13.97 -12.68 -7.47
CA HIS A 117 13.94 -12.29 -6.06
C HIS A 117 15.16 -11.44 -5.67
N ASP A 118 16.33 -11.66 -6.28
CA ASP A 118 17.52 -10.85 -6.00
C ASP A 118 17.43 -9.46 -6.64
N ALA A 119 16.85 -9.33 -7.84
CA ALA A 119 16.54 -8.04 -8.44
C ALA A 119 15.60 -7.20 -7.57
N ILE A 120 14.67 -7.83 -6.83
CA ILE A 120 13.83 -7.15 -5.84
C ILE A 120 14.67 -6.56 -4.70
N LYS A 121 15.55 -7.35 -4.08
CA LYS A 121 16.40 -6.88 -2.97
C LYS A 121 17.26 -5.69 -3.40
N GLU A 122 17.89 -5.80 -4.57
CA GLU A 122 18.73 -4.75 -5.13
C GLU A 122 17.91 -3.50 -5.47
N SER A 123 16.76 -3.67 -6.13
CA SER A 123 15.85 -2.55 -6.44
C SER A 123 15.45 -1.80 -5.17
N VAL A 124 15.08 -2.51 -4.10
CA VAL A 124 14.69 -1.88 -2.82
C VAL A 124 15.87 -1.18 -2.15
N ALA A 125 17.06 -1.77 -2.19
CA ALA A 125 18.26 -1.19 -1.59
C ALA A 125 18.66 0.14 -2.28
N ASN A 126 18.45 0.22 -3.59
CA ASN A 126 18.80 1.39 -4.40
C ASN A 126 17.64 2.40 -4.60
N ALA A 127 16.44 2.09 -4.11
CA ALA A 127 15.25 2.89 -4.35
C ALA A 127 15.21 4.18 -3.53
N ASN A 128 14.66 5.25 -4.14
CA ASN A 128 14.27 6.46 -3.42
C ASN A 128 12.95 6.25 -2.67
N ILE A 129 13.01 5.45 -1.60
CA ILE A 129 11.86 5.09 -0.75
C ILE A 129 12.22 5.25 0.73
N ALA A 130 11.35 5.96 1.45
CA ALA A 130 11.47 6.17 2.89
C ALA A 130 10.10 5.97 3.55
N LEU A 131 10.10 5.42 4.76
CA LEU A 131 8.91 5.36 5.60
C LEU A 131 8.64 6.74 6.23
N ARG A 132 7.38 7.04 6.51
CA ARG A 132 7.02 8.24 7.28
C ARG A 132 7.60 8.17 8.69
N ASP A 133 7.88 9.35 9.25
CA ASP A 133 8.37 9.46 10.62
C ASP A 133 7.28 8.93 11.58
N GLY A 134 7.68 8.19 12.61
CA GLY A 134 6.75 7.58 13.58
C GLY A 134 6.19 6.21 13.19
N VAL A 135 6.46 5.68 11.99
CA VAL A 135 5.89 4.37 11.58
C VAL A 135 6.50 3.21 12.38
N ALA A 136 7.79 3.25 12.70
CA ALA A 136 8.44 2.22 13.51
C ALA A 136 7.83 2.18 14.91
N GLU A 137 7.73 3.34 15.54
CA GLU A 137 7.19 3.57 16.87
C GLU A 137 5.72 3.19 16.94
N LEU A 138 4.95 3.49 15.88
CA LEU A 138 3.57 3.04 15.74
C LEU A 138 3.49 1.51 15.72
N PHE A 139 4.30 0.83 14.92
CA PHE A 139 4.26 -0.63 14.81
C PHE A 139 4.68 -1.30 16.13
N GLU A 140 5.70 -0.78 16.79
CA GLU A 140 6.16 -1.24 18.11
C GLU A 140 5.05 -1.08 19.16
N LEU A 141 4.47 0.11 19.27
CA LEU A 141 3.37 0.38 20.21
C LEU A 141 2.18 -0.55 19.97
N LEU A 142 1.81 -0.78 18.70
CA LEU A 142 0.70 -1.67 18.37
C LEU A 142 1.03 -3.13 18.68
N GLU A 143 2.29 -3.55 18.49
CA GLU A 143 2.73 -4.91 18.82
C GLU A 143 2.69 -5.14 20.34
N GLU A 144 3.21 -4.22 21.14
CA GLU A 144 3.16 -4.26 22.61
C GLU A 144 1.73 -4.38 23.16
N ARG A 145 0.78 -3.75 22.47
CA ARG A 145 -0.65 -3.76 22.85
C ARG A 145 -1.45 -4.88 22.19
N ASN A 146 -0.80 -5.80 21.46
CA ASN A 146 -1.44 -6.87 20.70
C ASN A 146 -2.55 -6.36 19.76
N VAL A 147 -2.32 -5.20 19.14
CA VAL A 147 -3.21 -4.58 18.16
C VAL A 147 -2.79 -5.04 16.76
N PRO A 148 -3.67 -5.74 16.02
CA PRO A 148 -3.38 -6.17 14.66
C PRO A 148 -3.24 -4.98 13.71
N VAL A 149 -2.26 -5.08 12.82
CA VAL A 149 -2.05 -4.17 11.69
C VAL A 149 -2.23 -4.95 10.39
N LEU A 150 -3.11 -4.48 9.54
CA LEU A 150 -3.26 -4.98 8.17
C LEU A 150 -2.77 -3.91 7.20
N ILE A 151 -1.67 -4.19 6.52
CA ILE A 151 -1.27 -3.43 5.34
C ILE A 151 -2.09 -3.95 4.17
N PHE A 152 -3.01 -3.14 3.67
CA PHE A 152 -3.88 -3.48 2.55
C PHE A 152 -3.58 -2.56 1.37
N SER A 153 -2.81 -3.09 0.42
CA SER A 153 -2.19 -2.30 -0.65
C SER A 153 -2.54 -2.86 -2.03
N ALA A 154 -2.67 -1.95 -3.01
CA ALA A 154 -2.72 -2.30 -4.44
C ALA A 154 -1.32 -2.45 -5.05
N GLY A 155 -0.26 -2.29 -4.25
CA GLY A 155 1.13 -2.47 -4.62
C GLY A 155 1.54 -3.94 -4.76
N LEU A 156 2.80 -4.24 -4.49
CA LEU A 156 3.41 -5.56 -4.63
C LEU A 156 3.82 -6.09 -3.25
N ALA A 157 3.25 -7.21 -2.81
CA ALA A 157 3.43 -7.74 -1.45
C ALA A 157 4.91 -8.03 -1.12
N ASP A 158 5.62 -8.65 -2.06
CA ASP A 158 7.01 -9.07 -1.91
C ASP A 158 7.97 -7.86 -1.81
N ILE A 159 7.64 -6.77 -2.51
CA ILE A 159 8.35 -5.50 -2.39
C ILE A 159 8.07 -4.83 -1.04
N ILE A 160 6.81 -4.81 -0.60
CA ILE A 160 6.43 -4.24 0.69
C ILE A 160 7.17 -4.96 1.82
N GLU A 161 7.19 -6.29 1.79
CA GLU A 161 7.90 -7.12 2.77
C GLU A 161 9.39 -6.81 2.77
N GLU A 162 10.00 -6.69 1.58
CA GLU A 162 11.42 -6.37 1.47
C GLU A 162 11.76 -4.96 1.95
N VAL A 163 10.93 -3.96 1.66
CA VAL A 163 11.10 -2.59 2.19
C VAL A 163 11.02 -2.60 3.72
N LEU A 164 10.02 -3.26 4.30
CA LEU A 164 9.88 -3.35 5.76
C LEU A 164 11.08 -4.07 6.38
N ARG A 165 11.54 -5.17 5.75
CA ARG A 165 12.70 -5.94 6.20
C ARG A 165 13.98 -5.08 6.23
N GLN A 166 14.25 -4.35 5.15
CA GLN A 166 15.46 -3.52 5.05
C GLN A 166 15.40 -2.27 5.95
N LYS A 167 14.22 -1.66 6.13
CA LYS A 167 14.09 -0.41 6.91
C LYS A 167 13.98 -0.63 8.41
N PHE A 168 13.41 -1.75 8.87
CA PHE A 168 13.22 -2.02 10.29
C PHE A 168 14.21 -3.02 10.90
N CYS A 169 14.91 -3.80 10.09
CA CYS A 169 15.83 -4.85 10.56
C CYS A 169 15.19 -5.89 11.51
N ARG A 170 13.85 -5.92 11.62
CA ARG A 170 13.05 -6.87 12.40
C ARG A 170 11.72 -7.15 11.70
N SER A 171 11.07 -8.24 12.10
CA SER A 171 9.68 -8.53 11.73
C SER A 171 8.73 -8.18 12.88
N TYR A 172 7.51 -7.78 12.53
CA TYR A 172 6.43 -7.48 13.47
C TYR A 172 5.37 -8.58 13.39
N LYS A 173 5.10 -9.27 14.50
CA LYS A 173 4.17 -10.42 14.55
C LYS A 173 2.71 -10.01 14.37
N ASN A 174 2.39 -8.76 14.70
CA ASN A 174 1.06 -8.18 14.58
C ASN A 174 0.77 -7.58 13.19
N VAL A 175 1.76 -7.52 12.29
CA VAL A 175 1.61 -6.98 10.94
C VAL A 175 1.28 -8.10 9.95
N ARG A 176 0.23 -7.91 9.15
CA ARG A 176 -0.14 -8.76 8.03
C ARG A 176 -0.24 -7.93 6.76
N ILE A 177 0.16 -8.50 5.63
CA ILE A 177 0.13 -7.82 4.32
C ILE A 177 -0.84 -8.56 3.41
N VAL A 178 -1.77 -7.81 2.83
CA VAL A 178 -2.66 -8.24 1.75
C VAL A 178 -2.44 -7.30 0.57
N SER A 179 -1.84 -7.84 -0.48
CA SER A 179 -1.40 -7.10 -1.67
C SER A 179 -1.15 -8.07 -2.83
N ASN A 180 -0.73 -7.58 -4.01
CA ASN A 180 -0.42 -8.43 -5.16
C ASN A 180 0.82 -9.29 -4.86
N ARG A 181 0.62 -10.60 -4.74
CA ARG A 181 1.66 -11.55 -4.32
C ARG A 181 2.25 -12.25 -5.54
N MET A 182 3.57 -12.21 -5.67
CA MET A 182 4.32 -12.93 -6.68
C MET A 182 4.47 -14.41 -6.34
N VAL A 183 4.69 -15.23 -7.36
CA VAL A 183 5.04 -16.66 -7.24
C VAL A 183 6.34 -16.85 -8.01
N PHE A 184 7.38 -17.28 -7.30
CA PHE A 184 8.69 -17.57 -7.87
C PHE A 184 8.88 -19.08 -8.03
N ASP A 185 9.73 -19.48 -8.97
CA ASP A 185 10.18 -20.86 -9.11
C ASP A 185 11.34 -21.20 -8.16
N GLU A 186 11.92 -22.39 -8.31
CA GLU A 186 13.06 -22.86 -7.50
C GLU A 186 14.36 -22.08 -7.76
N ASN A 187 14.48 -21.45 -8.94
CA ASN A 187 15.64 -20.62 -9.31
C ASN A 187 15.49 -19.17 -8.84
N GLY A 188 14.30 -18.79 -8.37
CA GLY A 188 13.98 -17.43 -7.92
C GLY A 188 13.46 -16.53 -9.04
N ASP A 189 13.02 -17.10 -10.16
CA ASP A 189 12.43 -16.40 -11.30
C ASP A 189 10.91 -16.24 -11.13
N LEU A 190 10.38 -15.06 -11.44
CA LEU A 190 8.96 -14.76 -11.34
C LEU A 190 8.15 -15.56 -12.37
N LEU A 191 7.27 -16.45 -11.91
CA LEU A 191 6.37 -17.23 -12.75
C LEU A 191 5.04 -16.52 -13.00
N CYS A 192 4.38 -16.07 -11.93
CA CYS A 192 3.04 -15.48 -11.99
C CYS A 192 2.68 -14.70 -10.72
N PHE A 193 1.46 -14.17 -10.68
CA PHE A 193 0.87 -13.55 -9.50
C PHE A 193 -0.26 -14.42 -8.95
N LYS A 194 -0.41 -14.45 -7.62
CA LYS A 194 -1.51 -15.17 -6.96
C LYS A 194 -2.83 -14.41 -7.13
N GLY A 195 -3.82 -15.07 -7.71
CA GLY A 195 -5.18 -14.55 -7.81
C GLY A 195 -5.32 -13.42 -8.84
N ARG A 196 -6.39 -12.64 -8.73
CA ARG A 196 -6.62 -11.47 -9.58
C ARG A 196 -5.88 -10.24 -9.03
N PRO A 197 -5.45 -9.30 -9.88
CA PRO A 197 -4.81 -8.07 -9.44
C PRO A 197 -5.70 -7.26 -8.48
N PHE A 198 -5.11 -6.82 -7.35
CA PHE A 198 -5.67 -5.83 -6.45
C PHE A 198 -5.43 -4.42 -7.02
N MET A 199 -6.48 -3.61 -7.05
CA MET A 199 -6.47 -2.30 -7.70
C MET A 199 -7.23 -1.26 -6.89
N PHE A 200 -6.86 0.02 -7.03
CA PHE A 200 -7.42 1.10 -6.23
C PHE A 200 -8.95 1.27 -6.43
N LEU A 201 -9.45 1.20 -7.67
CA LEU A 201 -10.89 1.35 -7.95
C LEU A 201 -11.73 0.15 -7.48
N THR A 202 -11.13 -1.05 -7.39
CA THR A 202 -11.79 -2.18 -6.73
C THR A 202 -11.81 -2.00 -5.21
N ARG A 203 -10.90 -1.23 -4.57
CA ARG A 203 -11.01 -0.90 -3.12
C ARG A 203 -12.26 -0.09 -2.78
N MET A 204 -12.75 0.77 -3.67
CA MET A 204 -13.97 1.56 -3.43
C MET A 204 -15.27 0.80 -3.75
N SER A 205 -15.26 -0.07 -4.76
CA SER A 205 -16.45 -0.84 -5.18
C SER A 205 -16.57 -2.22 -4.51
N MET A 206 -15.48 -2.75 -3.93
CA MET A 206 -15.52 -3.97 -3.14
C MET A 206 -16.17 -3.67 -1.80
N HIS A 207 -17.49 -3.91 -1.72
CA HIS A 207 -18.01 -4.62 -0.57
C HIS A 207 -17.04 -5.77 -0.27
N LEU A 208 -16.44 -5.77 0.93
CA LEU A 208 -15.40 -6.67 1.48
C LEU A 208 -15.77 -8.18 1.50
N THR A 209 -16.65 -8.59 0.60
CA THR A 209 -17.23 -9.92 0.40
C THR A 209 -16.25 -10.94 -0.20
N TRP A 210 -15.16 -10.50 -0.84
CA TRP A 210 -14.21 -11.39 -1.54
C TRP A 210 -13.07 -11.93 -0.70
N LEU A 211 -12.95 -11.54 0.57
CA LEU A 211 -11.98 -12.13 1.50
C LEU A 211 -12.73 -12.67 2.71
N PRO A 212 -13.27 -13.91 2.66
CA PRO A 212 -13.97 -14.54 3.78
C PRO A 212 -13.13 -14.53 5.06
N HIS A 213 -11.80 -14.63 4.91
CA HIS A 213 -10.86 -14.54 6.04
C HIS A 213 -10.74 -13.12 6.61
N LEU A 214 -10.81 -12.08 5.76
CA LEU A 214 -10.88 -10.70 6.24
C LEU A 214 -12.24 -10.38 6.82
N ALA A 215 -13.35 -10.94 6.32
CA ALA A 215 -14.68 -10.68 6.88
C ALA A 215 -14.79 -10.99 8.39
N ASN A 216 -14.06 -11.98 8.90
CA ASN A 216 -13.98 -12.27 10.34
C ASN A 216 -13.03 -11.32 11.09
N LEU A 217 -11.88 -10.98 10.48
CA LEU A 217 -11.02 -9.89 10.97
C LEU A 217 -11.81 -8.58 11.04
N LEU A 218 -12.73 -8.36 10.09
CA LEU A 218 -13.54 -7.16 9.84
C LEU A 218 -14.81 -7.03 10.71
N LYS A 219 -15.13 -8.03 11.56
CA LYS A 219 -16.37 -8.04 12.37
C LYS A 219 -16.15 -7.81 13.86
N THR A 220 -14.92 -7.95 14.35
CA THR A 220 -14.67 -8.15 15.79
C THR A 220 -14.05 -6.94 16.52
N ARG A 221 -13.58 -5.92 15.80
CA ARG A 221 -12.86 -4.76 16.35
C ARG A 221 -13.22 -3.47 15.60
N LYS A 222 -12.88 -2.31 16.15
CA LYS A 222 -12.99 -0.99 15.50
C LYS A 222 -11.77 -0.74 14.61
N TRP A 223 -11.97 -0.01 13.51
CA TRP A 223 -10.97 0.28 12.48
C TRP A 223 -10.42 1.70 12.62
N LEU A 224 -9.12 1.83 12.45
CA LEU A 224 -8.51 3.05 11.93
C LEU A 224 -8.05 2.76 10.50
N MET A 225 -8.56 3.50 9.52
CA MET A 225 -8.15 3.39 8.13
C MET A 225 -7.21 4.55 7.80
N MET A 226 -5.99 4.23 7.38
CA MET A 226 -5.02 5.20 6.88
C MET A 226 -4.91 5.05 5.37
N ASN A 227 -5.36 6.06 4.63
CA ASN A 227 -5.23 6.15 3.16
C ASN A 227 -4.76 7.56 2.81
N LEU A 228 -4.19 7.73 1.61
CA LEU A 228 -4.18 9.05 0.98
C LEU A 228 -5.59 9.42 0.51
N LEU A 229 -5.94 10.68 0.73
CA LEU A 229 -6.99 11.38 -0.02
C LEU A 229 -6.42 11.86 -1.35
#